data_AF-A0A4Q8QRI3-F1
#
_entry.id   AF-A0A4Q8QRI3-F1
#
_cell.length_a   1.000
_cell.length_b   1.000
_cell.length_c   1.000
_cell.angle_alpha   90.00
_cell.angle_beta   90.00
_cell.angle_gamma   90.00
#
_symmetry.space_group_name_H-M   'P 1'
#
loop_
_entity.id
_entity.type
_entity.pdbx_description
1 polymer ?
#
loop_
_entity_poly.entity_id
_entity_poly.type
_entity_poly.pdbx_seq_one_letter_code
_entity_poly.pdbx_strand_id
1 'polypeptide(L)'
;MSKSAARARLAEIIRKRSFGRGEITLASGRKSDFYFNLKPTMLDPEGAALLAELTYEALKDDNLDFVGGLEMGAVPLAGAIAQLSWIKGHPIAAFFVRKKPKEHGAKLAVEGLAKGETLQGKRIVIVEDVTTTGGSAMKAVEAVREAGGEVALVFTMVDREEGATETFAEAGLPFRSLYKAGEFLKS
;
A
#
# COMPACT_ATOMS: atom_id res chain seq x y z
N MET A 1 -10.70 20.20 -4.32
CA MET A 1 -10.53 20.35 -2.85
C MET A 1 -9.07 20.63 -2.56
N SER A 2 -8.73 21.36 -1.49
CA SER A 2 -7.33 21.46 -1.04
C SER A 2 -6.83 20.11 -0.52
N LYS A 3 -5.51 19.87 -0.52
CA LYS A 3 -4.90 18.64 0.03
C LYS A 3 -5.34 18.39 1.47
N SER A 4 -5.42 19.45 2.29
CA SER A 4 -5.89 19.37 3.67
C SER A 4 -7.36 18.93 3.76
N ALA A 5 -8.25 19.52 2.94
CA ALA A 5 -9.66 19.16 2.92
C ALA A 5 -9.89 17.73 2.42
N ALA A 6 -9.18 17.30 1.38
CA ALA A 6 -9.23 15.93 0.88
C ALA A 6 -8.77 14.92 1.95
N ARG A 7 -7.68 15.22 2.66
CA ARG A 7 -7.18 14.38 3.76
C ARG A 7 -8.15 14.33 4.95
N ALA A 8 -8.77 15.45 5.31
CA ALA A 8 -9.79 15.47 6.36
C ALA A 8 -11.00 14.61 5.96
N ARG A 9 -11.48 14.77 4.72
CA ARG A 9 -12.61 14.01 4.19
C ARG A 9 -12.35 12.51 4.15
N LEU A 10 -11.17 12.09 3.67
CA LEU A 10 -10.80 10.68 3.67
C LEU A 10 -10.70 10.12 5.10
N ALA A 11 -10.21 10.89 6.06
CA ALA A 11 -10.17 10.45 7.46
C ALA A 11 -11.57 10.21 8.04
N GLU A 12 -12.58 11.01 7.67
CA GLU A 12 -13.98 10.77 8.04
C GLU A 12 -14.52 9.45 7.44
N ILE A 13 -14.22 9.20 6.17
CA ILE A 13 -14.63 7.98 5.47
C ILE A 13 -13.99 6.76 6.14
N ILE A 14 -12.69 6.82 6.43
CA ILE A 14 -11.96 5.75 7.13
C ILE A 14 -12.57 5.50 8.52
N ARG A 15 -12.85 6.56 9.30
CA ARG A 15 -13.51 6.43 10.61
C ARG A 15 -14.85 5.70 10.51
N LYS A 16 -15.66 6.04 9.51
CA LYS A 16 -17.00 5.49 9.34
C LYS A 16 -16.99 4.05 8.83
N ARG A 17 -16.07 3.70 7.93
CA ARG A 17 -16.14 2.47 7.13
C ARG A 17 -15.08 1.43 7.48
N SER A 18 -13.98 1.86 8.08
CA SER A 18 -12.73 1.09 8.08
C SER A 18 -11.96 1.11 9.40
N PHE A 19 -12.45 1.82 10.41
CA PHE A 19 -11.88 1.86 11.75
C PHE A 19 -12.94 1.46 12.78
N GLY A 20 -12.54 0.69 13.79
CA GLY A 20 -13.39 0.33 14.91
C GLY A 20 -12.60 0.17 16.20
N ARG A 21 -13.28 0.32 17.34
CA ARG A 21 -12.76 0.02 18.68
C ARG A 21 -13.42 -1.23 19.24
N GLY A 22 -12.65 -2.00 20.00
CA GLY A 22 -13.07 -3.27 20.60
C GLY A 22 -11.91 -4.25 20.70
N GLU A 23 -11.97 -5.15 21.68
CA GLU A 23 -10.94 -6.19 21.84
C GLU A 23 -10.98 -7.16 20.64
N ILE A 24 -9.87 -7.23 19.91
CA ILE A 24 -9.66 -8.17 18.82
C ILE A 24 -8.36 -8.96 19.05
N THR A 25 -8.39 -10.24 18.69
CA THR A 25 -7.18 -11.07 18.63
C THR A 25 -6.56 -10.94 17.24
N LEU A 26 -5.35 -10.39 17.17
CA LEU A 26 -4.59 -10.29 15.93
C LEU A 26 -4.12 -11.68 15.47
N ALA A 27 -3.73 -11.81 14.20
CA ALA A 27 -3.14 -13.04 13.68
C ALA A 27 -1.87 -13.49 14.44
N SER A 28 -1.21 -12.57 15.15
CA SER A 28 -0.09 -12.83 16.05
C SER A 28 -0.50 -13.35 17.44
N GLY A 29 -1.78 -13.53 17.74
CA GLY A 29 -2.30 -13.88 19.08
C GLY A 29 -2.37 -12.71 20.07
N ARG A 30 -1.68 -11.60 19.79
CA ARG A 30 -1.77 -10.34 20.57
C ARG A 30 -3.20 -9.79 20.57
N LYS A 31 -3.64 -9.28 21.72
CA LYS A 31 -4.87 -8.49 21.83
C LYS A 31 -4.62 -7.05 21.39
N SER A 32 -5.56 -6.48 20.66
CA SER A 32 -5.59 -5.07 20.29
C SER A 32 -6.99 -4.53 20.57
N ASP A 33 -7.08 -3.28 20.99
CA ASP A 33 -8.31 -2.58 21.35
C ASP A 33 -8.91 -1.78 20.17
N PHE A 34 -8.25 -1.84 19.00
CA PHE A 34 -8.73 -1.24 17.77
C PHE A 34 -8.36 -2.08 16.55
N TYR A 35 -9.06 -1.84 15.44
CA TYR A 35 -8.73 -2.46 14.18
C TYR A 35 -8.93 -1.51 13.01
N PHE A 36 -8.13 -1.74 11.97
CA PHE A 36 -8.31 -1.13 10.66
C PHE A 36 -8.56 -2.21 9.61
N ASN A 37 -9.64 -2.05 8.85
CA ASN A 37 -9.89 -2.78 7.62
C ASN A 37 -10.21 -1.77 6.53
N LEU A 38 -9.22 -1.41 5.72
CA LEU A 38 -9.33 -0.33 4.73
C LEU A 38 -10.12 -0.74 3.48
N LYS A 39 -10.42 -2.03 3.28
CA LYS A 39 -11.11 -2.53 2.07
C LYS A 39 -12.47 -1.87 1.82
N PRO A 40 -13.35 -1.67 2.82
CA PRO A 40 -14.59 -0.92 2.63
C PRO A 40 -14.40 0.54 2.21
N THR A 41 -13.28 1.18 2.54
CA THR A 41 -12.93 2.53 2.06
C THR A 41 -12.31 2.48 0.66
N MET A 42 -11.43 1.52 0.39
CA MET A 42 -10.81 1.31 -0.93
C MET A 42 -11.82 0.90 -2.01
N LEU A 43 -12.96 0.32 -1.60
CA LEU A 43 -14.06 -0.08 -2.50
C LEU A 43 -15.26 0.88 -2.42
N ASP A 44 -15.12 2.00 -1.70
CA ASP A 44 -16.06 3.12 -1.76
C ASP A 44 -15.61 4.08 -2.87
N PRO A 45 -16.50 4.56 -3.77
CA PRO A 45 -16.09 5.40 -4.88
C PRO A 45 -15.34 6.68 -4.47
N GLU A 46 -15.82 7.36 -3.41
CA GLU A 46 -15.18 8.58 -2.90
C GLU A 46 -13.89 8.23 -2.17
N GLY A 47 -13.92 7.17 -1.34
CA GLY A 47 -12.75 6.67 -0.62
C GLY A 47 -11.60 6.27 -1.56
N ALA A 48 -11.89 5.51 -2.61
CA ALA A 48 -10.92 5.07 -3.61
C ALA A 48 -10.30 6.27 -4.35
N ALA A 49 -11.13 7.22 -4.79
CA ALA A 49 -10.67 8.42 -5.48
C ALA A 49 -9.75 9.27 -4.59
N LEU A 50 -10.12 9.49 -3.33
CA LEU A 50 -9.32 10.26 -2.39
C LEU A 50 -8.01 9.55 -2.01
N LEU A 51 -8.04 8.22 -1.82
CA LEU A 51 -6.84 7.42 -1.57
C LEU A 51 -5.86 7.51 -2.75
N ALA A 52 -6.35 7.34 -3.98
CA ALA A 52 -5.52 7.44 -5.17
C ALA A 52 -4.93 8.84 -5.33
N GLU A 53 -5.75 9.90 -5.19
CA GLU A 53 -5.31 11.29 -5.31
C GLU A 53 -4.25 11.64 -4.26
N LEU A 54 -4.51 11.35 -2.99
CA LEU A 54 -3.57 11.68 -1.91
C LEU A 54 -2.28 10.86 -2.00
N THR A 55 -2.35 9.60 -2.44
CA THR A 55 -1.17 8.76 -2.64
C THR A 55 -0.36 9.23 -3.85
N TYR A 56 -1.00 9.50 -4.98
CA TYR A 56 -0.33 10.04 -6.16
C TYR A 56 0.37 11.36 -5.85
N GLU A 57 -0.31 12.30 -5.20
CA GLU A 57 0.27 13.59 -4.81
C GLU A 57 1.42 13.46 -3.79
N ALA A 58 1.50 12.36 -3.04
CA ALA A 58 2.60 12.07 -2.14
C ALA A 58 3.80 11.42 -2.84
N LEU A 59 3.60 10.82 -4.02
CA LEU A 59 4.57 9.97 -4.72
C LEU A 59 5.01 10.50 -6.09
N LYS A 60 4.36 11.53 -6.63
CA LYS A 60 4.58 12.02 -8.00
C LYS A 60 6.02 12.48 -8.28
N ASP A 61 6.76 12.91 -7.26
CA ASP A 61 8.13 13.41 -7.39
C ASP A 61 9.19 12.29 -7.21
N ASP A 62 8.76 11.04 -6.95
CA ASP A 62 9.66 9.91 -6.70
C ASP A 62 10.13 9.18 -7.98
N ASN A 63 9.66 9.60 -9.16
CA ASN A 63 10.00 9.04 -10.47
C ASN A 63 9.79 7.52 -10.57
N LEU A 64 8.59 7.07 -10.19
CA LEU A 64 8.24 5.65 -10.12
C LEU A 64 7.81 5.11 -11.49
N ASP A 65 8.31 3.93 -11.86
CA ASP A 65 7.85 3.18 -13.04
C ASP A 65 6.60 2.33 -12.70
N PHE A 66 6.61 1.71 -11.52
CA PHE A 66 5.53 0.80 -11.09
C PHE A 66 5.08 1.02 -9.64
N VAL A 67 3.81 0.72 -9.40
CA VAL A 67 3.17 0.61 -8.08
C VAL A 67 2.61 -0.79 -7.90
N GLY A 68 2.84 -1.39 -6.74
CA GLY A 68 2.26 -2.70 -6.45
C GLY A 68 2.47 -3.12 -5.01
N GLY A 69 2.07 -4.34 -4.67
CA GLY A 69 2.23 -4.84 -3.32
C GLY A 69 1.58 -6.20 -3.15
N LEU A 70 1.59 -6.70 -1.91
CA LEU A 70 1.04 -8.02 -1.61
C LEU A 70 -0.49 -8.00 -1.74
N GLU A 71 -1.04 -9.02 -2.39
CA GLU A 71 -2.48 -9.23 -2.43
C GLU A 71 -3.05 -9.48 -1.01
N MET A 72 -4.30 -9.14 -0.72
CA MET A 72 -5.26 -8.45 -1.58
C MET A 72 -5.33 -6.95 -1.31
N GLY A 73 -4.68 -6.46 -0.25
CA GLY A 73 -4.80 -5.06 0.21
C GLY A 73 -4.23 -4.06 -0.81
N ALA A 74 -3.12 -4.41 -1.46
CA ALA A 74 -2.46 -3.53 -2.42
C ALA A 74 -3.18 -3.43 -3.78
N VAL A 75 -3.93 -4.47 -4.18
CA VAL A 75 -4.50 -4.59 -5.54
C VAL A 75 -5.44 -3.45 -5.91
N PRO A 76 -6.49 -3.11 -5.12
CA PRO A 76 -7.39 -2.01 -5.48
C PRO A 76 -6.67 -0.65 -5.48
N LEU A 77 -5.70 -0.45 -4.57
CA LEU A 77 -4.90 0.77 -4.51
C LEU A 77 -4.03 0.94 -5.75
N ALA A 78 -3.26 -0.09 -6.11
CA ALA A 78 -2.37 -0.06 -7.26
C ALA A 78 -3.14 0.21 -8.56
N GLY A 79 -4.30 -0.44 -8.75
CA GLY A 79 -5.17 -0.19 -9.89
C GLY A 79 -5.70 1.24 -9.96
N ALA A 80 -6.18 1.78 -8.83
CA ALA A 80 -6.69 3.15 -8.77
C ALA A 80 -5.58 4.20 -9.02
N ILE A 81 -4.38 3.98 -8.46
CA ILE A 81 -3.22 4.85 -8.66
C ILE A 81 -2.78 4.80 -10.13
N ALA A 82 -2.69 3.62 -10.74
CA ALA A 82 -2.30 3.50 -12.15
C ALA A 82 -3.29 4.23 -13.07
N GLN A 83 -4.60 4.05 -12.86
CA GLN A 83 -5.64 4.75 -13.61
C GLN A 83 -5.56 6.28 -13.44
N LEU A 84 -5.36 6.76 -12.21
CA LEU A 84 -5.22 8.19 -11.94
C LEU A 84 -3.93 8.77 -12.55
N SER A 85 -2.82 8.04 -12.47
CA SER A 85 -1.52 8.47 -12.98
C SER A 85 -1.56 8.76 -14.49
N TRP A 86 -2.32 7.95 -15.24
CA TRP A 86 -2.59 8.18 -16.66
C TRP A 86 -3.35 9.48 -16.90
N ILE A 87 -4.43 9.71 -16.14
CA ILE A 87 -5.23 10.96 -16.22
C ILE A 87 -4.37 12.19 -15.91
N LYS A 88 -3.41 12.07 -14.99
CA LYS A 88 -2.50 13.13 -14.57
C LYS A 88 -1.30 13.33 -15.51
N GLY A 89 -1.18 12.53 -16.57
CA GLY A 89 -0.10 12.64 -17.56
C GLY A 89 1.28 12.14 -17.08
N HIS A 90 1.33 11.42 -15.96
CA HIS A 90 2.57 10.83 -15.42
C HIS A 90 2.31 9.35 -15.14
N PRO A 91 2.33 8.49 -16.17
CA PRO A 91 1.88 7.11 -16.05
C PRO A 91 2.80 6.28 -15.14
N ILE A 92 2.19 5.56 -14.19
CA ILE A 92 2.81 4.58 -13.31
C ILE A 92 2.05 3.26 -13.51
N ALA A 93 2.73 2.20 -13.94
CA ALA A 93 2.10 0.91 -14.19
C ALA A 93 1.82 0.15 -12.89
N ALA A 94 0.81 -0.72 -12.87
CA ALA A 94 0.46 -1.51 -11.68
C ALA A 94 0.88 -2.97 -11.81
N PHE A 95 1.29 -3.57 -10.70
CA PHE A 95 1.46 -5.01 -10.53
C PHE A 95 0.96 -5.44 -9.15
N PHE A 96 0.90 -6.75 -8.91
CA PHE A 96 0.70 -7.26 -7.55
C PHE A 96 1.51 -8.52 -7.30
N VAL A 97 1.75 -8.81 -6.02
CA VAL A 97 2.46 -10.00 -5.55
C VAL A 97 1.46 -10.95 -4.90
N ARG A 98 1.46 -12.21 -5.32
CA ARG A 98 0.64 -13.25 -4.70
C ARG A 98 1.19 -13.70 -3.35
N LYS A 99 0.31 -14.11 -2.45
CA LYS A 99 0.67 -14.72 -1.16
C LYS A 99 1.26 -16.12 -1.31
N LYS A 100 0.86 -16.86 -2.34
CA LYS A 100 1.36 -18.21 -2.66
C LYS A 100 1.95 -18.23 -4.07
N PRO A 101 3.16 -18.79 -4.27
CA PRO A 101 3.69 -19.05 -5.60
C PRO A 101 2.78 -20.00 -6.40
N LYS A 102 2.89 -19.99 -7.75
CA LYS A 102 2.26 -21.02 -8.59
C LYS A 102 2.85 -22.38 -8.27
N GLU A 103 2.01 -23.42 -8.17
CA GLU A 103 2.47 -24.80 -7.92
C GLU A 103 3.30 -25.38 -9.08
N HIS A 104 3.18 -24.84 -10.30
CA HIS A 104 3.86 -25.35 -11.49
C HIS A 104 4.52 -24.22 -12.29
N GLY A 105 5.85 -24.29 -12.45
CA GLY A 105 6.57 -23.78 -13.63
C GLY A 105 7.11 -22.35 -13.64
N ALA A 106 6.64 -21.43 -12.79
CA ALA A 106 7.25 -20.09 -12.69
C ALA A 106 7.21 -19.59 -11.25
N LYS A 107 8.40 -19.41 -10.64
CA LYS A 107 8.60 -18.87 -9.29
C LYS A 107 8.12 -17.43 -9.10
N LEU A 108 7.62 -16.78 -10.15
CA LEU A 108 7.23 -15.38 -10.10
C LEU A 108 5.90 -15.22 -9.34
N ALA A 109 6.01 -14.67 -8.14
CA ALA A 109 4.86 -14.19 -7.36
C ALA A 109 4.25 -12.91 -7.95
N VAL A 110 4.98 -12.21 -8.83
CA VAL A 110 4.57 -10.98 -9.52
C VAL A 110 3.59 -11.29 -10.65
N GLU A 111 2.47 -10.57 -10.68
CA GLU A 111 1.40 -10.63 -11.69
C GLU A 111 1.05 -9.20 -12.17
N GLY A 112 0.44 -9.11 -13.35
CA GLY A 112 0.07 -7.82 -13.97
C GLY A 112 1.02 -7.35 -15.08
N LEU A 113 2.13 -8.06 -15.29
CA LEU A 113 3.09 -7.77 -16.35
C LEU A 113 2.74 -8.52 -17.65
N ALA A 114 2.80 -7.82 -18.78
CA ALA A 114 2.62 -8.42 -20.10
C ALA A 114 3.84 -9.28 -20.51
N LYS A 115 3.69 -10.07 -21.57
CA LYS A 115 4.80 -10.83 -22.14
C LYS A 115 5.92 -9.89 -22.61
N GLY A 116 7.11 -10.05 -22.04
CA GLY A 116 8.28 -9.21 -22.34
C GLY A 116 8.41 -7.96 -21.47
N GLU A 117 7.42 -7.68 -20.63
CA GLU A 117 7.52 -6.65 -19.59
C GLU A 117 8.25 -7.20 -18.36
N THR A 118 9.02 -6.34 -17.70
CA THR A 118 9.89 -6.73 -16.58
C THR A 118 10.02 -5.60 -15.56
N LEU A 119 10.26 -5.99 -14.31
CA LEU A 119 10.63 -5.07 -13.23
C LEU A 119 12.14 -4.77 -13.21
N GLN A 120 12.95 -5.46 -14.01
CA GLN A 120 14.41 -5.30 -14.00
C GLN A 120 14.84 -3.84 -14.20
N GLY A 121 15.57 -3.28 -13.23
CA GLY A 121 16.05 -1.89 -13.26
C GLY A 121 14.95 -0.83 -13.17
N LYS A 122 13.72 -1.23 -12.81
CA LYS A 122 12.58 -0.32 -12.66
C LYS A 122 12.46 0.15 -11.23
N ARG A 123 12.08 1.41 -11.07
CA ARG A 123 11.90 2.06 -9.77
C ARG A 123 10.46 1.86 -9.28
N ILE A 124 10.33 1.22 -8.11
CA ILE A 124 9.06 0.63 -7.68
C ILE A 124 8.67 1.14 -6.30
N VAL A 125 7.39 1.50 -6.14
CA VAL A 125 6.78 1.70 -4.81
C VAL A 125 5.99 0.46 -4.41
N ILE A 126 6.23 -0.01 -3.19
CA ILE A 126 5.37 -1.01 -2.55
C ILE A 126 4.27 -0.28 -1.78
N VAL A 127 3.01 -0.58 -2.05
CA VAL A 127 1.86 -0.02 -1.34
C VAL A 127 1.17 -1.04 -0.44
N GLU A 128 0.72 -0.59 0.73
CA GLU A 128 -0.12 -1.34 1.66
C GLU A 128 -1.34 -0.54 2.11
N ASP A 129 -2.43 -1.24 2.44
CA ASP A 129 -3.64 -0.62 3.00
C ASP A 129 -3.45 -0.31 4.50
N VAL A 130 -2.95 -1.27 5.27
CA VAL A 130 -2.63 -1.08 6.69
C VAL A 130 -1.35 -1.83 7.01
N THR A 131 -0.40 -1.15 7.66
CA THR A 131 0.87 -1.77 8.06
C THR A 131 0.97 -1.87 9.58
N THR A 132 1.25 -3.08 10.08
CA THR A 132 1.56 -3.35 11.50
C THR A 132 3.07 -3.42 11.71
N THR A 133 3.66 -4.57 11.41
CA THR A 133 5.09 -4.86 11.55
C THR A 133 5.84 -4.76 10.22
N GLY A 134 5.15 -4.55 9.09
CA GLY A 134 5.78 -4.50 7.76
C GLY A 134 6.08 -5.85 7.11
N GLY A 135 5.84 -6.98 7.79
CA GLY A 135 6.18 -8.31 7.26
C GLY A 135 5.47 -8.68 5.94
N SER A 136 4.26 -8.17 5.70
CA SER A 136 3.55 -8.38 4.43
C SER A 136 4.18 -7.58 3.28
N ALA A 137 4.46 -6.29 3.49
CA ALA A 137 5.22 -5.49 2.53
C ALA A 137 6.60 -6.10 2.25
N MET A 138 7.32 -6.61 3.25
CA MET A 138 8.63 -7.21 3.06
C MET A 138 8.62 -8.41 2.11
N LYS A 139 7.55 -9.24 2.13
CA LYS A 139 7.39 -10.31 1.13
C LYS A 139 7.25 -9.77 -0.29
N ALA A 140 6.55 -8.64 -0.46
CA ALA A 140 6.43 -7.99 -1.76
C ALA A 140 7.76 -7.35 -2.18
N VAL A 141 8.49 -6.73 -1.24
CA VAL A 141 9.84 -6.20 -1.46
C VAL A 141 10.78 -7.29 -1.96
N GLU A 142 10.80 -8.45 -1.30
CA GLU A 142 11.64 -9.60 -1.68
C GLU A 142 11.29 -10.09 -3.08
N ALA A 143 10.01 -10.30 -3.37
CA ALA A 143 9.56 -10.73 -4.70
C ALA A 143 9.94 -9.73 -5.81
N VAL A 144 9.88 -8.43 -5.52
CA VAL A 144 10.29 -7.39 -6.46
C VAL A 144 11.81 -7.38 -6.67
N ARG A 145 12.60 -7.49 -5.59
CA ARG A 145 14.07 -7.57 -5.66
C ARG A 145 14.51 -8.81 -6.44
N GLU A 146 13.86 -9.96 -6.22
CA GLU A 146 14.09 -11.19 -6.99
C GLU A 146 13.75 -11.03 -8.49
N ALA A 147 12.75 -10.20 -8.82
CA ALA A 147 12.42 -9.84 -10.20
C ALA A 147 13.33 -8.74 -10.79
N GLY A 148 14.37 -8.33 -10.07
CA GLY A 148 15.36 -7.34 -10.51
C GLY A 148 14.93 -5.88 -10.36
N GLY A 149 13.82 -5.63 -9.66
CA GLY A 149 13.29 -4.30 -9.44
C GLY A 149 13.94 -3.55 -8.27
N GLU A 150 14.00 -2.23 -8.39
CA GLU A 150 14.51 -1.32 -7.39
C GLU A 150 13.37 -0.79 -6.54
N VAL A 151 13.21 -1.33 -5.33
CA VAL A 151 12.21 -0.81 -4.38
C VAL A 151 12.68 0.55 -3.85
N ALA A 152 12.02 1.61 -4.31
CA ALA A 152 12.32 2.99 -3.92
C ALA A 152 11.83 3.30 -2.50
N LEU A 153 10.66 2.79 -2.14
CA LEU A 153 10.06 2.96 -0.81
C LEU A 153 8.87 2.03 -0.57
N VAL A 154 8.45 1.92 0.68
CA VAL A 154 7.14 1.39 1.08
C VAL A 154 6.22 2.55 1.49
N PHE A 155 5.00 2.59 0.95
CA PHE A 155 3.98 3.59 1.25
C PHE A 155 2.70 2.93 1.77
N THR A 156 2.23 3.29 2.96
CA THR A 156 1.01 2.71 3.54
C THR A 156 -0.09 3.74 3.74
N MET A 157 -1.35 3.34 3.61
CA MET A 157 -2.46 4.25 3.89
C MET A 157 -2.56 4.53 5.39
N VAL A 158 -2.42 3.50 6.22
CA VAL A 158 -2.43 3.62 7.69
C VAL A 158 -1.25 2.85 8.28
N ASP A 159 -0.31 3.56 8.88
CA ASP A 159 0.70 2.99 9.76
C ASP A 159 0.11 2.80 11.17
N ARG A 160 0.15 1.57 11.69
CA ARG A 160 -0.30 1.28 13.06
C ARG A 160 0.70 1.68 14.14
N GLU A 161 1.91 2.09 13.76
CA GLU A 161 2.96 2.47 14.70
C GLU A 161 3.38 1.29 15.61
N GLU A 162 3.41 0.08 15.04
CA GLU A 162 3.67 -1.20 15.75
C GLU A 162 4.93 -1.93 15.26
N GLY A 163 5.96 -1.21 14.80
CA GLY A 163 7.26 -1.79 14.43
C GLY A 163 7.63 -1.74 12.95
N ALA A 164 6.76 -1.19 12.09
CA ALA A 164 7.01 -1.08 10.66
C ALA A 164 8.21 -0.17 10.33
N THR A 165 8.34 0.96 11.03
CA THR A 165 9.42 1.93 10.79
C THR A 165 10.79 1.28 11.00
N GLU A 166 10.94 0.54 12.09
CA GLU A 166 12.15 -0.20 12.43
C GLU A 166 12.44 -1.29 11.40
N THR A 167 11.42 -2.08 11.05
CA THR A 167 11.54 -3.17 10.07
C THR A 167 12.05 -2.67 8.71
N PHE A 168 11.51 -1.55 8.21
CA PHE A 168 11.95 -0.99 6.93
C PHE A 168 13.30 -0.28 7.03
N ALA A 169 13.60 0.39 8.14
CA ALA A 169 14.90 1.00 8.38
C ALA A 169 16.03 -0.05 8.38
N GLU A 170 15.84 -1.18 9.07
CA GLU A 170 16.78 -2.32 9.06
C GLU A 170 16.99 -2.90 7.65
N ALA A 171 15.95 -2.87 6.81
CA ALA A 171 16.01 -3.30 5.41
C ALA A 171 16.56 -2.24 4.43
N GLY A 172 16.94 -1.06 4.94
CA GLY A 172 17.44 0.07 4.14
C GLY A 172 16.37 0.71 3.25
N LEU A 173 15.09 0.65 3.66
CA LEU A 173 13.95 1.10 2.87
C LEU A 173 13.29 2.33 3.49
N PRO A 174 13.09 3.42 2.71
CA PRO A 174 12.25 4.51 3.14
C PRO A 174 10.80 4.04 3.36
N PHE A 175 10.20 4.48 4.46
CA PHE A 175 8.82 4.20 4.80
C PHE A 175 8.04 5.50 4.98
N ARG A 176 6.89 5.61 4.31
CA ARG A 176 5.99 6.76 4.42
C ARG A 176 4.56 6.28 4.61
N SER A 177 3.75 7.08 5.28
CA SER A 177 2.33 6.79 5.49
C SER A 177 1.45 8.01 5.24
N LEU A 178 0.22 7.77 4.79
CA LEU A 178 -0.76 8.83 4.63
C LEU A 178 -1.37 9.23 5.98
N TYR A 179 -1.63 8.24 6.84
CA TYR A 179 -2.08 8.42 8.21
C TYR A 179 -1.32 7.52 9.19
N LYS A 180 -1.33 7.93 10.44
CA LYS A 180 -0.90 7.14 11.59
C LYS A 180 -2.11 6.74 12.45
N ALA A 181 -2.08 5.56 13.06
CA ALA A 181 -3.15 5.10 13.93
C ALA A 181 -3.45 6.08 15.08
N GLY A 182 -2.41 6.74 15.63
CA GLY A 182 -2.57 7.76 16.65
C GLY A 182 -3.51 8.92 16.26
N GLU A 183 -3.74 9.18 14.98
CA GLU A 183 -4.68 10.21 14.50
C GLU A 183 -6.16 9.81 14.66
N PHE A 184 -6.44 8.51 14.74
CA PHE A 184 -7.80 7.96 14.92
C PHE A 184 -8.09 7.62 16.38
N LEU A 185 -7.05 7.40 17.19
CA LEU A 185 -7.17 7.09 18.62
C LEU A 185 -7.40 8.33 19.48
N LYS A 186 -6.93 9.51 19.03
CA LYS A 186 -7.06 10.78 19.76
C LYS A 186 -8.43 11.47 19.62
N SER A 187 -9.32 10.92 18.79
CA SER A 187 -10.65 11.46 18.49
C SER A 187 -11.77 10.66 19.13
#